data_AF-A0A3A9V707-F1
#
_entry.id   AF-A0A3A9V707-F1
#
_cell.length_a   1.000
_cell.length_b   1.000
_cell.length_c   1.000
_cell.angle_alpha   90.00
_cell.angle_beta   90.00
_cell.angle_gamma   90.00
#
_symmetry.space_group_name_H-M   'P 1'
#
loop_
_entity.id
_entity.type
_entity.pdbx_description
1 polymer ?
#
loop_
_entity_poly.entity_id
_entity_poly.type
_entity_poly.pdbx_seq_one_letter_code
_entity_poly.pdbx_strand_id
1 'polypeptide(L)'
;MMEIKAILLIVFGSLAVIVLIRKLFYTKKMDLDTYFDKKNEWSILISSGTVKILSKYAGEIRFGPAYIYLKSEPENIFEKQIFGDWIYKADNGVYLQKWNSKQDAKTDLIFYDTDKNQIDIIEYGINSFFWEIEKDKHNNLTLISDNGKQKQRIKITNANKMYN
;
A
#
# COMPACT_ATOMS: atom_id res chain seq x y z
N MET A 1 4.39 -63.97 15.75
CA MET A 1 4.94 -62.86 16.57
C MET A 1 5.63 -61.78 15.73
N MET A 2 6.36 -62.11 14.65
CA MET A 2 6.97 -61.11 13.74
C MET A 2 5.95 -60.25 12.96
N GLU A 3 4.86 -60.85 12.50
CA GLU A 3 3.86 -60.15 11.66
C GLU A 3 3.08 -59.05 12.42
N ILE A 4 2.74 -59.29 13.69
CA ILE A 4 2.04 -58.30 14.53
C ILE A 4 2.93 -57.07 14.79
N LYS A 5 4.24 -57.28 14.99
CA LYS A 5 5.20 -56.19 15.18
C LYS A 5 5.35 -55.33 13.91
N ALA A 6 5.35 -55.95 12.74
CA ALA A 6 5.42 -55.24 11.46
C ALA A 6 4.17 -54.39 11.19
N ILE A 7 2.98 -54.93 11.46
CA ILE A 7 1.70 -54.20 11.31
C ILE A 7 1.67 -52.99 12.24
N LEU A 8 2.05 -53.14 13.51
CA LEU A 8 2.10 -52.02 14.46
C LEU A 8 3.08 -50.93 14.00
N LEU A 9 4.25 -51.29 13.45
CA LEU A 9 5.26 -50.33 13.00
C LEU A 9 4.75 -49.50 11.81
N ILE A 10 3.99 -50.12 10.90
CA ILE A 10 3.35 -49.43 9.77
C ILE A 10 2.24 -48.48 10.25
N VAL A 11 1.41 -48.92 11.21
CA VAL A 11 0.35 -48.08 11.79
C VAL A 11 0.94 -46.88 12.55
N PHE A 12 1.95 -47.09 13.39
CA PHE A 12 2.60 -45.98 14.11
C PHE A 12 3.38 -45.06 13.16
N GLY A 13 4.03 -45.60 12.13
CA GLY A 13 4.71 -44.82 11.10
C GLY A 13 3.76 -43.95 10.30
N SER A 14 2.62 -44.50 9.86
CA SER A 14 1.59 -43.73 9.14
C SER A 14 0.96 -42.64 10.01
N LEU A 15 0.69 -42.92 11.29
CA LEU A 15 0.22 -41.90 12.25
C LEU A 15 1.22 -40.76 12.43
N ALA A 16 2.51 -41.08 12.58
CA ALA A 16 3.56 -40.07 12.71
C ALA A 16 3.65 -39.18 11.46
N VAL A 17 3.56 -39.77 10.27
CA VAL A 17 3.54 -39.04 9.00
C VAL A 17 2.32 -38.11 8.90
N ILE A 18 1.13 -38.59 9.27
CA ILE A 18 -0.10 -37.77 9.28
C ILE A 18 0.03 -36.59 10.25
N VAL A 19 0.61 -36.80 11.44
CA VAL A 19 0.84 -35.73 12.41
C VAL A 19 1.83 -34.69 11.89
N LEU A 20 2.92 -35.13 11.24
CA LEU A 20 3.91 -34.23 10.63
C LEU A 20 3.30 -33.42 9.47
N ILE A 21 2.53 -34.07 8.60
CA ILE A 21 1.83 -33.42 7.49
C ILE A 21 0.83 -32.39 8.03
N ARG A 22 0.01 -32.75 9.03
CA ARG A 22 -0.91 -31.81 9.68
C ARG A 22 -0.16 -30.62 10.26
N LYS A 23 0.94 -30.84 10.99
CA LYS A 23 1.74 -29.76 11.58
C LYS A 23 2.24 -28.79 10.50
N LEU A 24 2.76 -29.30 9.38
CA LEU A 24 3.22 -28.48 8.25
C LEU A 24 2.08 -27.64 7.65
N PHE A 25 0.91 -28.24 7.41
CA PHE A 25 -0.25 -27.52 6.88
C PHE A 25 -0.84 -26.50 7.87
N TYR A 26 -0.87 -26.81 9.17
CA TYR A 26 -1.33 -25.89 10.21
C TYR A 26 -0.41 -24.68 10.36
N THR A 27 0.92 -24.86 10.37
CA THR A 27 1.87 -23.74 10.43
C THR A 27 1.71 -22.82 9.22
N LYS A 28 1.63 -23.39 8.00
CA LYS A 28 1.44 -22.61 6.78
C LYS A 28 0.13 -21.83 6.78
N LYS A 29 -0.95 -22.42 7.29
CA LYS A 29 -2.25 -21.75 7.43
C LYS A 29 -2.17 -20.60 8.44
N MET A 30 -1.53 -20.82 9.59
CA MET A 30 -1.37 -19.80 10.63
C MET A 30 -0.53 -18.61 10.15
N ASP A 31 0.55 -18.86 9.42
CA ASP A 31 1.39 -17.80 8.83
C ASP A 31 0.63 -17.01 7.77
N LEU A 32 -0.18 -17.70 6.97
CA LEU A 32 -1.01 -17.09 5.94
C LEU A 32 -2.13 -16.22 6.56
N ASP A 33 -2.84 -16.75 7.56
CA ASP A 33 -3.89 -16.04 8.28
C ASP A 33 -3.30 -14.81 9.01
N THR A 34 -2.15 -14.95 9.67
CA THR A 34 -1.44 -13.84 10.32
C THR A 34 -0.94 -12.80 9.32
N TYR A 35 -0.46 -13.22 8.15
CA TYR A 35 -0.06 -12.33 7.07
C TYR A 35 -1.25 -11.55 6.51
N PHE A 36 -2.41 -12.20 6.32
CA PHE A 36 -3.63 -11.54 5.88
C PHE A 36 -4.20 -10.60 6.95
N ASP A 37 -4.16 -10.97 8.23
CA ASP A 37 -4.62 -10.12 9.33
C ASP A 37 -3.77 -8.84 9.45
N LYS A 38 -2.43 -8.96 9.45
CA LYS A 38 -1.55 -7.78 9.45
C LYS A 38 -1.75 -6.87 8.24
N LYS A 39 -2.11 -7.44 7.09
CA LYS A 39 -2.40 -6.68 5.87
C LYS A 39 -3.75 -5.96 5.96
N ASN A 40 -4.67 -6.46 6.80
CA ASN A 40 -6.02 -5.92 6.96
C ASN A 40 -6.17 -4.90 8.10
N GLU A 41 -5.11 -4.62 8.85
CA GLU A 41 -5.13 -3.62 9.92
C GLU A 41 -4.82 -2.21 9.40
N TRP A 42 -5.35 -1.19 10.08
CA TRP A 42 -4.96 0.19 9.85
C TRP A 42 -3.58 0.44 10.49
N SER A 43 -2.67 1.01 9.72
CA SER A 43 -1.31 1.33 10.15
C SER A 43 -1.05 2.83 10.06
N ILE A 44 -0.25 3.39 10.96
CA ILE A 44 0.09 4.83 10.90
C ILE A 44 1.07 5.05 9.76
N LEU A 45 0.65 5.85 8.77
CA LEU A 45 1.48 6.26 7.64
C LEU A 45 2.30 7.51 7.98
N ILE A 46 1.62 8.51 8.54
CA ILE A 46 2.16 9.82 8.93
C ILE A 46 1.51 10.24 10.25
N SER A 47 2.30 10.83 11.14
CA SER A 47 1.84 11.50 12.35
C SER A 47 2.47 12.88 12.37
N SER A 48 1.65 13.93 12.29
CA SER A 48 2.10 15.33 12.33
C SER A 48 1.20 16.13 13.25
N GLY A 49 1.76 16.67 14.34
CA GLY A 49 0.99 17.38 15.36
C GLY A 49 -0.18 16.56 15.90
N THR A 50 -1.40 17.08 15.75
CA THR A 50 -2.66 16.45 16.17
C THR A 50 -3.27 15.54 15.10
N VAL A 51 -2.71 15.54 13.89
CA VAL A 51 -3.23 14.79 12.74
C VAL A 51 -2.47 13.49 12.58
N LYS A 52 -3.22 12.40 12.34
CA LYS A 52 -2.66 11.13 11.92
C LYS A 52 -3.29 10.69 10.61
N ILE A 53 -2.46 10.22 9.69
CA ILE A 53 -2.92 9.53 8.49
C ILE A 53 -2.64 8.05 8.70
N LEU A 54 -3.69 7.25 8.57
CA LEU A 54 -3.60 5.81 8.62
C LEU A 54 -3.84 5.24 7.23
N SER A 55 -3.10 4.20 6.89
CA SER A 55 -3.27 3.43 5.66
C SER A 55 -3.65 2.00 5.97
N LYS A 56 -4.46 1.42 5.10
CA LYS A 56 -4.83 0.00 5.10
C LYS A 56 -4.72 -0.53 3.69
N TYR A 57 -4.08 -1.68 3.52
CA TYR A 57 -4.03 -2.33 2.21
C TYR A 57 -5.45 -2.71 1.76
N ALA A 58 -5.75 -2.43 0.50
CA ALA A 58 -7.07 -2.64 -0.06
C ALA A 58 -7.07 -3.64 -1.23
N GLY A 59 -5.93 -3.81 -1.90
CA GLY A 59 -5.77 -4.81 -2.95
C GLY A 59 -4.61 -4.50 -3.88
N GLU A 60 -4.61 -5.18 -5.01
CA GLU A 60 -3.63 -5.06 -6.08
C GLU A 60 -4.37 -5.11 -7.42
N ILE A 61 -3.96 -4.30 -8.39
CA ILE A 61 -4.35 -4.53 -9.79
C ILE A 61 -3.54 -5.73 -10.28
N ARG A 62 -4.19 -6.68 -10.97
CA ARG A 62 -3.50 -7.85 -11.51
C ARG A 62 -2.29 -7.42 -12.37
N PHE A 63 -1.09 -7.84 -11.99
CA PHE A 63 0.18 -7.43 -12.63
C PHE A 63 0.45 -5.91 -12.58
N GLY A 64 -0.09 -5.22 -11.58
CA GLY A 64 0.03 -3.78 -11.39
C GLY A 64 0.39 -3.42 -9.95
N PRO A 65 0.33 -2.13 -9.58
CA PRO A 65 0.62 -1.67 -8.23
C PRO A 65 -0.46 -2.09 -7.22
N ALA A 66 -0.09 -2.02 -5.93
CA ALA A 66 -1.05 -2.12 -4.85
C ALA A 66 -1.88 -0.84 -4.74
N TYR A 67 -3.08 -0.97 -4.16
CA TYR A 67 -3.89 0.17 -3.75
C TYR A 67 -4.30 0.03 -2.28
N ILE A 68 -4.48 1.19 -1.66
CA ILE A 68 -4.71 1.36 -0.23
C ILE A 68 -5.93 2.24 0.03
N TYR A 69 -6.52 2.07 1.20
CA TYR A 69 -7.41 3.05 1.79
C TYR A 69 -6.63 3.95 2.73
N LEU A 70 -7.00 5.21 2.78
CA LEU A 70 -6.49 6.18 3.73
C LEU A 70 -7.62 6.66 4.64
N LYS A 71 -7.28 6.97 5.88
CA LYS A 71 -8.13 7.77 6.77
C LYS A 71 -7.29 8.76 7.55
N SER A 72 -7.85 9.92 7.85
CA SER A 72 -7.26 10.86 8.80
C SER A 72 -7.97 10.82 10.14
N GLU A 73 -7.24 11.15 11.20
CA GLU A 73 -7.76 11.38 12.55
C GLU A 73 -7.39 12.79 13.02
N PRO A 74 -8.27 13.52 13.73
CA PRO A 74 -9.53 13.02 14.30
C PRO A 74 -10.71 12.91 13.30
N GLU A 75 -10.71 13.72 12.24
CA GLU A 75 -11.74 13.69 11.19
C GLU A 75 -11.19 13.06 9.91
N ASN A 76 -11.96 12.16 9.29
CA ASN A 76 -11.54 11.49 8.06
C ASN A 76 -11.91 12.28 6.80
N ILE A 77 -10.93 12.89 6.15
CA ILE A 77 -11.11 13.68 4.91
C ILE A 77 -10.93 12.85 3.63
N PHE A 78 -10.32 11.67 3.72
CA PHE A 78 -10.02 10.82 2.56
C PHE A 78 -11.24 9.99 2.12
N GLU A 79 -12.31 10.01 2.93
CA GLU A 79 -13.60 9.35 2.66
C GLU A 79 -13.44 7.89 2.19
N LYS A 80 -14.14 7.48 1.13
CA LYS A 80 -14.07 6.15 0.51
C LYS A 80 -13.20 6.14 -0.75
N GLN A 81 -12.29 7.11 -0.87
CA GLN A 81 -11.39 7.20 -2.02
C GLN A 81 -10.32 6.10 -1.98
N ILE A 82 -9.72 5.81 -3.13
CA ILE A 82 -8.68 4.79 -3.29
C ILE A 82 -7.40 5.48 -3.72
N PHE A 83 -6.29 5.03 -3.15
CA PHE A 83 -4.97 5.59 -3.41
C PHE A 83 -4.02 4.49 -3.86
N GLY A 84 -3.04 4.86 -4.68
CA GLY A 84 -1.89 4.00 -4.94
C GLY A 84 -1.03 3.82 -3.70
N ASP A 85 -0.18 2.81 -3.74
CA ASP A 85 0.89 2.60 -2.75
C ASP A 85 2.01 3.65 -2.84
N TRP A 86 2.06 4.42 -3.93
CA TRP A 86 2.98 5.54 -4.07
C TRP A 86 2.62 6.71 -3.15
N ILE A 87 3.57 7.08 -2.30
CA ILE A 87 3.44 8.12 -1.27
C ILE A 87 4.75 8.88 -1.18
N TYR A 88 4.72 10.21 -1.26
CA TYR A 88 5.90 11.05 -1.08
C TYR A 88 5.69 12.06 0.05
N LYS A 89 6.49 11.95 1.10
CA LYS A 89 6.44 12.83 2.27
C LYS A 89 7.18 14.14 1.98
N ALA A 90 6.53 15.25 2.30
CA ALA A 90 7.10 16.59 2.30
C ALA A 90 7.04 17.18 3.72
N ASP A 91 7.64 18.35 3.92
CA ASP A 91 7.78 18.94 5.25
C ASP A 91 6.43 19.30 5.89
N ASN A 92 5.47 19.80 5.10
CA ASN A 92 4.15 20.26 5.54
C ASN A 92 3.00 19.34 5.08
N GLY A 93 3.32 18.13 4.59
CA GLY A 93 2.28 17.27 4.04
C GLY A 93 2.77 16.07 3.27
N VAL A 94 1.90 15.53 2.43
CA VAL A 94 2.17 14.33 1.65
C VAL A 94 1.53 14.39 0.29
N TYR A 95 2.29 13.99 -0.72
CA TYR A 95 1.76 13.76 -2.05
C TYR A 95 1.28 12.32 -2.17
N LEU A 96 0.11 12.18 -2.78
CA LEU A 96 -0.57 10.91 -2.91
C LEU A 96 -1.02 10.73 -4.36
N GLN A 97 -1.00 9.48 -4.81
CA GLN A 97 -1.58 9.08 -6.08
C GLN A 97 -3.05 8.69 -5.84
N LYS A 98 -3.99 9.58 -6.12
CA LYS A 98 -5.43 9.28 -6.01
C LYS A 98 -5.88 8.53 -7.26
N TRP A 99 -6.56 7.41 -7.08
CA TRP A 99 -7.08 6.63 -8.19
C TRP A 99 -8.53 7.01 -8.48
N ASN A 100 -8.81 7.34 -9.73
CA ASN A 100 -10.17 7.69 -10.16
C ASN A 100 -11.03 6.44 -10.40
N SER A 101 -10.39 5.30 -10.70
CA SER A 101 -11.04 4.00 -10.90
C SER A 101 -10.07 2.87 -10.57
N LYS A 102 -10.59 1.67 -10.26
CA LYS A 102 -9.78 0.44 -10.17
C LYS A 102 -9.52 -0.20 -11.54
N GLN A 103 -10.21 0.26 -12.58
CA GLN A 103 -10.21 -0.34 -13.92
C GLN A 103 -9.27 0.40 -14.88
N ASP A 104 -9.11 1.71 -14.68
CA ASP A 104 -8.32 2.57 -15.56
C ASP A 104 -7.10 3.13 -14.82
N ALA A 105 -5.99 3.28 -15.54
CA ALA A 105 -4.74 3.86 -15.02
C ALA A 105 -4.77 5.37 -14.82
N LYS A 106 -5.96 5.96 -14.71
CA LYS A 106 -6.14 7.40 -14.62
C LYS A 106 -6.10 7.82 -13.16
N THR A 107 -5.05 8.53 -12.80
CA THR A 107 -4.74 8.92 -11.42
C THR A 107 -4.52 10.42 -11.33
N ASP A 108 -4.87 11.00 -10.18
CA ASP A 108 -4.66 12.41 -9.89
C ASP A 108 -3.51 12.53 -8.89
N LEU A 109 -2.61 13.49 -9.11
CA LEU A 109 -1.61 13.86 -8.12
C LEU A 109 -2.27 14.83 -7.15
N ILE A 110 -2.39 14.44 -5.89
CA ILE A 110 -2.93 15.30 -4.84
C ILE A 110 -1.87 15.57 -3.79
N PHE A 111 -2.02 16.70 -3.09
CA PHE A 111 -1.25 17.05 -1.91
C PHE A 111 -2.20 17.15 -0.73
N TYR A 112 -1.88 16.47 0.35
CA TYR A 112 -2.53 16.66 1.64
C TYR A 112 -1.65 17.53 2.53
N ASP A 113 -2.15 18.71 2.86
CA ASP A 113 -1.53 19.66 3.78
C ASP A 113 -1.91 19.28 5.23
N THR A 114 -0.91 18.89 6.03
CA THR A 114 -1.15 18.46 7.41
C THR A 114 -1.46 19.63 8.35
N ASP A 115 -1.01 20.83 8.02
CA ASP A 115 -1.20 22.02 8.84
C ASP A 115 -2.63 22.57 8.67
N LYS A 116 -3.14 22.52 7.44
CA LYS A 116 -4.49 22.97 7.08
C LYS A 116 -5.55 21.88 7.16
N ASN A 117 -5.13 20.61 7.26
CA ASN A 117 -5.99 19.45 7.17
C ASN A 117 -6.87 19.45 5.90
N GLN A 118 -6.26 19.74 4.73
CA GLN A 118 -6.97 19.87 3.46
C GLN A 118 -6.27 19.13 2.32
N ILE A 119 -7.03 18.75 1.29
CA ILE A 119 -6.52 18.13 0.08
C ILE A 119 -6.58 19.13 -1.07
N ASP A 120 -5.44 19.34 -1.72
CA ASP A 120 -5.30 20.11 -2.95
C ASP A 120 -4.97 19.17 -4.11
N ILE A 121 -5.67 19.31 -5.24
CA ILE A 121 -5.35 18.56 -6.46
C ILE A 121 -4.29 19.33 -7.25
N ILE A 122 -3.14 18.70 -7.45
CA ILE A 122 -1.98 19.30 -8.11
C ILE A 122 -2.04 19.07 -9.62
N GLU A 123 -2.40 17.87 -10.04
CA GLU A 123 -2.51 17.49 -11.47
C GLU A 123 -3.59 16.43 -11.65
N TYR A 124 -4.38 16.55 -12.71
CA TYR A 124 -5.51 15.65 -12.98
C TYR A 124 -5.19 14.64 -14.08
N GLY A 125 -5.69 13.43 -13.92
CA GLY A 125 -5.89 12.50 -15.03
C GLY A 125 -4.60 12.00 -15.68
N ILE A 126 -3.55 11.81 -14.89
CA ILE A 126 -2.29 11.21 -15.31
C ILE A 126 -2.53 9.73 -15.62
N ASN A 127 -2.20 9.31 -16.84
CA ASN A 127 -2.40 7.93 -17.29
C ASN A 127 -1.19 7.05 -16.94
N SER A 128 -0.95 6.82 -15.65
CA SER A 128 0.16 6.02 -15.14
C SER A 128 -0.06 5.54 -13.71
N PHE A 129 0.53 4.38 -13.43
CA PHE A 129 0.65 3.78 -12.12
C PHE A 129 2.05 3.94 -11.50
N PHE A 130 3.11 3.97 -12.31
CA PHE A 130 4.49 3.97 -11.83
C PHE A 130 5.00 5.41 -11.73
N TRP A 131 5.06 5.88 -10.50
CA TRP A 131 5.43 7.25 -10.18
C TRP A 131 6.75 7.31 -9.41
N GLU A 132 7.54 8.33 -9.70
CA GLU A 132 8.78 8.66 -8.98
C GLU A 132 8.88 10.19 -8.85
N ILE A 133 9.50 10.67 -7.78
CA ILE A 133 9.81 12.09 -7.62
C ILE A 133 11.30 12.29 -7.82
N GLU A 134 11.63 13.15 -8.78
CA GLU A 134 12.95 13.71 -8.92
C GLU A 134 13.01 15.09 -8.25
N LYS A 135 14.10 15.34 -7.52
CA LYS A 135 14.37 16.61 -6.86
C LYS A 135 15.58 17.27 -7.53
N ASP A 136 15.44 18.52 -7.94
CA ASP A 136 16.55 19.27 -8.54
C ASP A 136 17.45 19.92 -7.48
N LYS A 137 18.52 20.59 -7.94
CA LYS A 137 19.49 21.29 -7.07
C LYS A 137 18.89 22.45 -6.27
N HIS A 138 17.72 22.94 -6.66
CA HIS A 138 16.99 24.02 -6.01
C HIS A 138 15.78 23.51 -5.20
N ASN A 139 15.74 22.20 -4.91
CA ASN A 139 14.64 21.52 -4.21
C ASN A 139 13.29 21.56 -4.94
N ASN A 140 13.25 21.87 -6.24
CA ASN A 140 12.01 21.74 -7.00
C ASN A 140 11.72 20.26 -7.27
N LEU A 141 10.45 19.90 -7.15
CA LEU A 141 9.99 18.53 -7.35
C LEU A 141 9.43 18.36 -8.77
N THR A 142 9.80 17.26 -9.41
CA THR A 142 9.23 16.81 -10.69
C THR A 142 8.71 15.40 -10.51
N LEU A 143 7.41 15.20 -10.76
CA LEU A 143 6.83 13.87 -10.85
C LEU A 143 7.19 13.26 -12.20
N ILE A 144 7.77 12.06 -12.15
CA ILE A 144 8.02 11.19 -13.30
C ILE A 144 6.92 10.15 -13.31
N SER A 145 6.13 10.14 -14.37
CA SER A 145 5.03 9.20 -14.58
C SER A 145 5.38 8.27 -15.74
N ASP A 146 5.54 6.98 -15.47
CA ASP A 146 5.83 5.95 -16.46
C ASP A 146 4.65 4.97 -16.58
N ASN A 147 4.18 4.71 -17.79
CA ASN A 147 3.15 3.69 -18.04
C ASN A 147 3.69 2.47 -18.82
N GLY A 148 5.01 2.34 -18.92
CA GLY A 148 5.71 1.29 -19.67
C GLY A 148 5.79 1.56 -21.16
N LYS A 149 5.03 2.52 -21.70
CA LYS A 149 5.09 2.95 -23.11
C LYS A 149 5.65 4.36 -23.25
N GLN A 150 5.28 5.24 -22.33
CA GLN A 150 5.66 6.65 -22.33
C GLN A 150 6.02 7.09 -20.92
N LYS A 151 7.03 7.95 -20.85
CA LYS A 151 7.42 8.68 -19.66
C LYS A 151 7.00 10.13 -19.79
N GLN A 152 6.30 10.64 -18.79
CA GLN A 152 5.89 12.03 -18.67
C GLN A 152 6.58 12.66 -17.46
N ARG A 153 6.92 13.95 -17.57
CA ARG A 153 7.59 14.72 -16.51
C ARG A 153 6.71 15.92 -16.17
N ILE A 154 6.22 15.99 -14.94
CA ILE A 154 5.27 17.00 -14.47
C ILE A 154 5.96 17.79 -13.36
N LYS A 155 6.19 19.09 -13.58
CA LYS A 155 6.78 19.95 -12.56
C LYS A 155 5.75 20.29 -11.50
N ILE A 156 6.08 20.08 -10.23
CA ILE A 156 5.21 20.41 -9.11
C ILE A 156 5.52 21.85 -8.68
N THR A 157 4.70 22.79 -9.15
CA THR A 157 4.93 24.23 -8.95
C THR A 157 4.12 24.85 -7.81
N ASN A 158 3.11 24.16 -7.27
CA ASN A 158 2.15 24.74 -6.34
C ASN A 158 2.38 24.44 -4.85
N ALA A 159 3.20 23.44 -4.48
CA ALA A 159 3.45 23.17 -3.06
C ALA A 159 4.47 24.12 -2.42
N ASN A 160 5.37 24.70 -3.21
CA ASN A 160 6.36 25.67 -2.72
C ASN A 160 5.81 27.11 -2.66
N LYS A 161 4.56 27.34 -3.07
CA LYS A 161 3.93 28.68 -3.09
C LYS A 161 3.15 29.05 -1.83
N MET A 162 3.11 28.18 -0.82
CA MET A 162 2.42 28.47 0.45
C MET A 162 3.30 29.17 1.50
N TYR A 163 4.54 29.51 1.15
CA TYR A 163 5.40 30.36 1.96
C TYR A 163 5.79 31.62 1.18
N ASN A 164 4.90 32.61 1.24
CA ASN A 164 5.19 34.04 1.19
C ASN A 164 4.32 34.73 2.23
#